data_AF-A0A2H0QW01-F1
#
_entry.id   AF-A0A2H0QW01-F1
#
_cell.length_a   1.000
_cell.length_b   1.000
_cell.length_c   1.000
_cell.angle_alpha   90.00
_cell.angle_beta   90.00
_cell.angle_gamma   90.00
#
_symmetry.space_group_name_H-M   'P 1'
#
loop_
_entity.id
_entity.type
_entity.pdbx_description
1 polymer ?
#
loop_
_entity_poly.entity_id
_entity_poly.type
_entity_poly.pdbx_seq_one_letter_code
_entity_poly.pdbx_strand_id
1 'polypeptide(L)'
;METIGLFLFIAGFIIGLGAVTVIDTLGFLGRQSSYWTLTTIRAHKVTKPLIWIGTLLAVIGGFLFYSNKPFQGIPVIHGLLAILLVLNGIFLSFYVSPRLLKQEKDGEADKILPKTLQNKIKVSFVVSFVGWWSVVLLLAYYLVTYGA
;
A
#
# COMPACT_ATOMS: atom_id res chain seq x y z
N MET A 1 -6.50 -23.87 -9.79
CA MET A 1 -5.74 -22.87 -9.00
C MET A 1 -6.32 -21.46 -9.13
N GLU A 2 -7.03 -21.15 -10.22
CA GLU A 2 -7.55 -19.80 -10.48
C GLU A 2 -8.49 -19.27 -9.39
N THR A 3 -9.44 -20.07 -8.89
CA THR A 3 -10.32 -19.67 -7.79
C THR A 3 -9.56 -19.34 -6.51
N ILE A 4 -8.56 -20.15 -6.15
CA ILE A 4 -7.70 -19.90 -4.99
C ILE A 4 -6.86 -18.64 -5.22
N GLY A 5 -6.28 -18.49 -6.41
CA GLY A 5 -5.52 -17.31 -6.79
C GLY A 5 -6.36 -16.04 -6.71
N LEU A 6 -7.56 -16.04 -7.28
CA LEU A 6 -8.50 -14.93 -7.23
C LEU A 6 -8.93 -14.61 -5.79
N PHE A 7 -9.23 -15.63 -4.98
CA PHE A 7 -9.55 -15.47 -3.56
C PHE A 7 -8.40 -14.78 -2.81
N LEU A 8 -7.16 -15.27 -2.97
CA LEU A 8 -5.99 -14.66 -2.34
C LEU A 8 -5.74 -13.23 -2.86
N PHE A 9 -5.99 -12.98 -4.15
CA PHE A 9 -5.81 -11.67 -4.74
C PHE A 9 -6.79 -10.66 -4.11
N ILE A 10 -8.07 -11.03 -4.01
CA ILE A 10 -9.12 -10.23 -3.38
C ILE A 10 -8.85 -10.06 -1.87
N ALA A 11 -8.48 -11.12 -1.16
CA ALA A 11 -8.12 -11.05 0.25
C ALA A 11 -6.94 -10.09 0.49
N GLY A 12 -5.96 -10.10 -0.42
CA GLY A 12 -4.86 -9.15 -0.44
C GLY A 12 -5.31 -7.70 -0.56
N PHE A 13 -6.31 -7.41 -1.39
CA PHE A 13 -6.93 -6.08 -1.44
C PHE A 13 -7.67 -5.72 -0.16
N ILE A 14 -8.53 -6.60 0.36
CA ILE A 14 -9.31 -6.31 1.57
C ILE A 14 -8.37 -5.93 2.73
N ILE A 15 -7.29 -6.69 2.93
CA ILE A 15 -6.34 -6.46 4.01
C ILE A 15 -5.40 -5.28 3.68
N GLY A 16 -4.77 -5.31 2.51
CA GLY A 16 -3.74 -4.36 2.10
C GLY A 16 -4.29 -2.98 1.78
N LEU A 17 -5.24 -2.88 0.86
CA LEU A 17 -5.86 -1.61 0.46
C LEU A 17 -6.64 -0.98 1.62
N GLY A 18 -7.31 -1.78 2.44
CA GLY A 18 -7.97 -1.30 3.66
C GLY A 18 -6.98 -0.61 4.60
N ALA A 19 -5.86 -1.28 4.91
CA ALA A 19 -4.82 -0.72 5.77
C ALA A 19 -4.12 0.51 5.13
N VAL A 20 -3.83 0.48 3.83
CA VAL A 20 -3.25 1.61 3.09
C VAL A 20 -4.17 2.83 3.12
N THR A 21 -5.47 2.66 2.88
CA THR A 21 -6.44 3.76 2.87
C THR A 21 -6.46 4.48 4.21
N VAL A 22 -6.47 3.72 5.31
CA VAL A 22 -6.45 4.28 6.66
C VAL A 22 -5.14 5.02 6.91
N ILE A 23 -3.98 4.39 6.65
CA ILE A 23 -2.70 4.99 7.01
C ILE A 23 -2.34 6.19 6.13
N ASP A 24 -2.68 6.17 4.84
CA ASP A 24 -2.41 7.28 3.93
C ASP A 24 -3.28 8.49 4.27
N THR A 25 -4.53 8.26 4.66
CA THR A 25 -5.43 9.32 5.16
C THR A 25 -4.88 9.94 6.43
N LEU A 26 -4.53 9.12 7.42
CA LEU A 26 -3.95 9.59 8.69
C LEU A 26 -2.63 10.32 8.45
N GLY A 27 -1.75 9.77 7.64
CA GLY A 27 -0.45 10.37 7.32
C GLY A 27 -0.60 11.68 6.57
N PHE A 28 -1.59 11.81 5.68
CA PHE A 28 -1.88 13.05 4.98
C PHE A 28 -2.29 14.16 5.96
N LEU A 29 -3.16 13.85 6.92
CA LEU A 29 -3.56 14.76 8.01
C LEU A 29 -2.41 15.05 8.97
N GLY A 30 -1.58 14.05 9.27
CA GLY A 30 -0.42 14.13 10.17
C GLY A 30 0.59 15.19 9.76
N ARG A 31 0.78 15.42 8.45
CA ARG A 31 1.70 16.44 7.92
C ARG A 31 1.49 17.85 8.51
N GLN A 32 0.26 18.19 8.92
CA GLN A 32 -0.10 19.52 9.41
C GLN A 32 -0.46 19.55 10.90
N SER A 33 -0.43 18.41 11.59
CA SER A 33 -0.92 18.32 12.96
C SER A 33 -0.15 17.27 13.75
N SER A 34 0.35 17.69 14.92
CA SER A 34 0.98 16.81 15.91
C SER A 34 0.03 15.69 16.36
N TYR A 35 -1.24 16.02 16.61
CA TYR A 35 -2.26 15.05 17.00
C TYR A 35 -2.39 13.93 15.95
N TRP A 36 -2.55 14.30 14.69
CA TRP A 36 -2.68 13.33 13.60
C TRP A 36 -1.36 12.58 13.33
N THR A 37 -0.20 13.21 13.56
CA THR A 37 1.11 12.54 13.48
C THR A 37 1.21 11.41 14.50
N LEU A 38 0.87 11.67 15.76
CA LEU A 38 0.90 10.66 16.81
C LEU A 38 -0.09 9.52 16.53
N THR A 39 -1.31 9.87 16.11
CA THR A 39 -2.32 8.89 15.69
C THR A 39 -1.82 8.02 14.53
N THR A 40 -1.15 8.63 13.54
CA THR A 40 -0.51 7.91 12.43
C THR A 40 0.55 6.94 12.91
N ILE A 41 1.46 7.38 13.80
CA ILE A 41 2.55 6.53 14.32
C ILE A 41 1.99 5.33 15.07
N ARG A 42 0.95 5.52 15.89
CA ARG A 42 0.29 4.44 16.63
C ARG A 42 -0.43 3.47 15.69
N ALA A 43 -1.23 3.98 14.75
CA ALA A 43 -1.92 3.16 13.75
C ALA A 43 -0.94 2.41 12.84
N HIS A 44 0.22 3.01 12.53
CA HIS A 44 1.25 2.42 11.69
C HIS A 44 1.81 1.10 12.25
N LYS A 45 1.91 0.97 13.58
CA LYS A 45 2.44 -0.26 14.23
C LYS A 45 1.61 -1.50 13.88
N VAL A 46 0.30 -1.35 13.69
CA VAL A 46 -0.63 -2.42 13.31
C VAL A 46 -0.82 -2.48 11.79
N THR A 47 -1.01 -1.34 11.14
CA THR A 47 -1.29 -1.28 9.70
C THR A 47 -0.09 -1.71 8.86
N LYS A 48 1.16 -1.46 9.27
CA LYS A 48 2.36 -1.88 8.52
C LYS A 48 2.41 -3.40 8.26
N PRO A 49 2.31 -4.28 9.28
CA PRO A 49 2.18 -5.71 9.06
C PRO A 49 1.03 -6.09 8.12
N LEU A 50 -0.15 -5.48 8.30
CA LEU A 50 -1.32 -5.76 7.46
C LEU A 50 -1.09 -5.39 5.99
N ILE A 51 -0.44 -4.25 5.72
CA ILE A 51 -0.08 -3.83 4.36
C ILE A 51 0.85 -4.86 3.73
N TRP A 52 1.87 -5.33 4.45
CA TRP A 52 2.79 -6.35 3.93
C TRP A 52 2.12 -7.70 3.69
N ILE A 53 1.26 -8.15 4.61
CA ILE A 53 0.46 -9.38 4.45
C ILE A 53 -0.46 -9.24 3.23
N GLY A 54 -1.20 -8.14 3.13
CA GLY A 54 -2.10 -7.87 2.02
C GLY A 54 -1.36 -7.80 0.67
N THR A 55 -0.19 -7.16 0.65
CA THR A 55 0.67 -7.09 -0.55
C THR A 55 1.15 -8.49 -0.96
N LEU A 56 1.62 -9.30 -0.01
CA LEU A 56 2.08 -10.65 -0.28
C LEU A 56 0.95 -11.54 -0.80
N LEU A 57 -0.23 -11.47 -0.19
CA LEU A 57 -1.42 -12.16 -0.67
C LEU A 57 -1.83 -11.71 -2.06
N ALA A 58 -1.78 -10.40 -2.35
CA ALA A 58 -2.11 -9.86 -3.66
C ALA A 58 -1.12 -10.33 -4.75
N VAL A 59 0.18 -10.35 -4.44
CA VAL A 59 1.22 -10.81 -5.38
C VAL A 59 1.10 -12.31 -5.64
N ILE A 60 0.98 -13.13 -4.59
CA ILE A 60 0.82 -14.59 -4.73
C ILE A 60 -0.50 -14.91 -5.43
N GLY A 61 -1.59 -14.25 -5.02
CA GLY A 61 -2.91 -14.42 -5.61
C GLY A 61 -2.94 -14.06 -7.09
N GLY A 62 -2.35 -12.92 -7.46
CA GLY A 62 -2.21 -12.50 -8.85
C GLY A 62 -1.35 -13.48 -9.68
N PHE A 63 -0.23 -13.93 -9.13
CA PHE A 63 0.62 -14.93 -9.79
C PHE A 63 -0.12 -16.25 -10.07
N LEU A 64 -0.87 -16.75 -9.08
CA LEU A 64 -1.67 -17.96 -9.23
C LEU A 64 -2.87 -17.77 -10.16
N PHE A 65 -3.55 -16.62 -10.09
CA PHE A 65 -4.70 -16.29 -10.94
C PHE A 65 -4.33 -16.18 -12.42
N TYR A 66 -3.14 -15.63 -12.72
CA TYR A 66 -2.65 -15.49 -14.09
C TYR A 66 -1.75 -16.64 -14.57
N SER A 67 -1.56 -17.69 -13.76
CA SER A 67 -0.59 -18.77 -14.05
C SER A 67 -0.80 -19.48 -15.40
N ASN A 68 -2.06 -19.62 -15.85
CA ASN A 68 -2.40 -20.23 -17.13
C ASN A 68 -2.69 -19.21 -18.25
N LYS A 69 -2.42 -17.94 -18.01
CA LYS A 69 -2.78 -16.84 -18.92
C LYS A 69 -1.51 -16.22 -19.48
N PRO A 70 -1.51 -15.77 -20.75
CA PRO A 70 -0.34 -15.10 -21.32
C PRO A 70 0.00 -13.86 -20.49
N PHE A 71 1.28 -13.67 -20.17
CA PHE A 71 1.76 -12.50 -19.44
C PHE A 71 1.84 -11.29 -20.38
N GLN A 72 0.68 -10.81 -20.82
CA GLN A 72 0.51 -9.69 -21.75
C GLN A 72 -0.69 -8.84 -21.32
N GLY A 73 -0.66 -7.52 -21.57
CA GLY A 73 -1.74 -6.63 -21.18
C GLY A 73 -1.86 -6.47 -19.66
N ILE A 74 -3.03 -6.79 -19.10
CA ILE A 74 -3.35 -6.52 -17.68
C ILE A 74 -2.43 -7.25 -16.69
N PRO A 75 -2.12 -8.55 -16.84
CA PRO A 75 -1.12 -9.23 -16.01
C PRO A 75 0.23 -8.49 -15.91
N VAL A 76 0.73 -7.93 -17.03
CA VAL A 76 1.98 -7.15 -17.05
C VAL A 76 1.82 -5.86 -16.25
N ILE A 77 0.71 -5.13 -16.46
CA ILE A 77 0.43 -3.88 -15.75
C ILE A 77 0.30 -4.15 -14.24
N HIS A 78 -0.39 -5.22 -13.84
CA HIS A 78 -0.45 -5.65 -12.44
C HIS A 78 0.93 -5.97 -11.86
N GLY A 79 1.79 -6.66 -12.60
CA GLY A 79 3.17 -6.93 -12.19
C GLY A 79 3.99 -5.65 -11.98
N LEU A 80 3.90 -4.69 -12.91
CA LEU A 80 4.58 -3.39 -12.80
C LEU A 80 4.07 -2.57 -11.62
N LEU A 81 2.75 -2.52 -11.41
CA LEU A 81 2.14 -1.86 -10.26
C LEU A 81 2.53 -2.52 -8.95
N ALA A 82 2.62 -3.85 -8.90
CA ALA A 82 3.09 -4.57 -7.72
C ALA A 82 4.53 -4.19 -7.36
N ILE A 83 5.44 -4.12 -8.34
CA ILE A 83 6.82 -3.66 -8.13
C ILE A 83 6.83 -2.22 -7.61
N LEU A 84 6.09 -1.32 -8.25
CA LEU A 84 6.00 0.09 -7.83
C LEU A 84 5.50 0.23 -6.39
N LEU A 85 4.42 -0.48 -6.04
CA LEU A 85 3.82 -0.46 -4.71
C LEU A 85 4.76 -1.07 -3.65
N VAL A 86 5.46 -2.15 -3.95
CA VAL A 86 6.45 -2.76 -3.05
C VAL A 86 7.60 -1.79 -2.80
N LEU A 87 8.16 -1.17 -3.84
CA LEU A 87 9.24 -0.18 -3.68
C LEU A 87 8.78 1.03 -2.85
N ASN A 88 7.56 1.50 -3.09
CA ASN A 88 6.97 2.58 -2.30
C ASN A 88 6.75 2.17 -0.83
N GLY A 89 6.27 0.95 -0.60
CA GLY A 89 6.11 0.35 0.72
C GLY A 89 7.43 0.20 1.46
N ILE A 90 8.52 -0.16 0.77
CA ILE A 90 9.88 -0.21 1.33
C ILE A 90 10.31 1.19 1.77
N PHE A 91 10.14 2.21 0.93
CA PHE A 91 10.45 3.60 1.27
C PHE A 91 9.70 4.04 2.54
N LEU A 92 8.38 3.84 2.61
CA LEU A 92 7.62 4.21 3.80
C LEU A 92 8.01 3.39 5.04
N SER A 93 8.22 2.08 4.88
CA SER A 93 8.46 1.13 5.97
C SER A 93 9.85 1.22 6.58
N PHE A 94 10.87 1.47 5.78
CA PHE A 94 12.28 1.37 6.19
C PHE A 94 13.01 2.71 6.15
N TYR A 95 12.48 3.71 5.44
CA TYR A 95 13.05 5.05 5.45
C TYR A 95 12.22 6.02 6.32
N VAL A 96 10.91 6.10 6.11
CA VAL A 96 10.07 7.08 6.82
C VAL A 96 9.74 6.62 8.25
N SER A 97 9.26 5.38 8.40
CA SER A 97 8.80 4.84 9.68
C SER A 97 9.84 4.90 10.81
N PRO A 98 11.13 4.52 10.61
CA PRO A 98 12.13 4.62 11.68
C PRO A 98 12.38 6.04 12.18
N ARG A 99 12.25 7.05 11.30
CA ARG A 99 12.43 8.46 11.68
C ARG A 99 11.28 8.95 12.56
N LEU A 100 10.05 8.59 12.19
CA LEU A 100 8.86 8.93 12.98
C LEU A 100 8.88 8.22 14.34
N LEU A 101 9.27 6.95 14.39
CA LEU A 101 9.41 6.22 15.66
C LEU A 101 10.52 6.77 16.54
N LYS A 102 11.62 7.25 15.96
CA LYS A 102 12.68 7.93 16.71
C LYS A 102 12.16 9.24 17.33
N GLN A 103 11.43 10.05 16.57
CA GLN A 103 10.80 11.27 17.10
C GLN A 103 9.81 10.98 18.23
N GLU A 104 9.01 9.91 18.11
CA GLU A 104 8.12 9.47 19.20
C GLU A 104 8.91 9.12 20.48
N LYS A 105 10.02 8.38 20.35
CA LYS A 105 10.87 7.99 21.48
C LYS A 105 11.59 9.17 22.13
N ASP A 106 12.01 10.14 21.32
CA ASP A 106 12.73 11.33 21.77
C ASP A 106 11.76 12.38 22.38
N GLY A 107 10.45 12.11 22.41
CA GLY A 107 9.43 13.04 22.91
C GLY A 107 9.11 14.19 21.96
N GLU A 108 9.63 14.15 20.73
CA GLU A 108 9.52 15.19 19.71
C GLU A 108 8.42 14.88 18.67
N ALA A 109 7.38 14.14 19.05
CA ALA A 109 6.29 13.75 18.16
C ALA A 109 5.44 14.94 17.66
N ASP A 110 5.60 16.10 18.28
CA ASP A 110 5.01 17.38 17.90
C ASP A 110 5.81 18.13 16.83
N LYS A 111 7.08 17.79 16.63
CA LYS A 111 7.91 18.39 15.59
C LYS A 111 7.51 17.89 14.21
N ILE A 112 6.98 18.81 13.42
CA ILE A 112 6.63 18.57 12.03
C ILE A 112 7.90 18.26 11.22
N LEU A 113 7.84 17.24 10.36
CA LEU A 113 8.94 16.85 9.47
C LEU A 113 9.36 17.99 8.53
N PRO A 114 10.63 18.00 8.06
CA PRO A 114 11.08 18.94 7.04
C PRO A 114 10.19 18.91 5.79
N LYS A 115 9.90 20.08 5.19
CA LYS A 115 9.02 20.21 4.01
C LYS A 115 9.42 19.30 2.85
N THR A 116 10.72 19.10 2.64
CA THR A 116 11.25 18.20 1.60
C THR A 116 10.83 16.75 1.82
N LEU A 117 10.88 16.28 3.07
CA LEU A 117 10.46 14.92 3.43
C LEU A 117 8.93 14.78 3.39
N GLN A 118 8.19 15.80 3.86
CA GLN A 118 6.73 15.81 3.75
C GLN A 118 6.23 15.72 2.30
N ASN A 119 6.94 16.36 1.36
CA ASN A 119 6.58 16.30 -0.06
C ASN A 119 6.82 14.89 -0.62
N LYS A 120 7.93 14.24 -0.28
CA LYS A 120 8.19 12.85 -0.65
C LYS A 120 7.14 11.91 -0.08
N ILE A 121 6.75 12.10 1.18
CA ILE A 121 5.69 11.32 1.85
C ILE A 121 4.34 11.54 1.15
N LYS A 122 3.98 12.78 0.81
CA LYS A 122 2.73 13.08 0.09
C LYS A 122 2.68 12.40 -1.27
N VAL A 123 3.76 12.49 -2.04
CA VAL A 123 3.86 11.80 -3.33
C VAL A 123 3.73 10.29 -3.14
N SER A 124 4.39 9.75 -2.12
CA SER A 124 4.31 8.33 -1.77
C SER A 124 2.88 7.89 -1.42
N PHE A 125 2.11 8.67 -0.66
CA PHE A 125 0.70 8.38 -0.39
C PHE A 125 -0.17 8.43 -1.65
N VAL A 126 0.05 9.41 -2.53
CA VAL A 126 -0.69 9.47 -3.81
C VAL A 126 -0.37 8.25 -4.67
N VAL A 127 0.90 7.86 -4.78
CA VAL A 127 1.33 6.67 -5.53
C VAL A 127 0.72 5.39 -4.94
N SER A 128 0.74 5.23 -3.61
CA SER A 128 0.08 4.12 -2.92
C SER A 128 -1.41 4.08 -3.23
N PHE A 129 -2.13 5.16 -2.94
CA PHE A 129 -3.57 5.24 -3.08
C PHE A 129 -4.01 4.95 -4.52
N VAL A 130 -3.44 5.68 -5.50
CA VAL A 130 -3.75 5.49 -6.91
C VAL A 130 -3.33 4.11 -7.40
N GLY A 131 -2.14 3.63 -6.98
CA GLY A 131 -1.63 2.33 -7.39
C GLY A 131 -2.55 1.18 -6.95
N TRP A 132 -2.92 1.11 -5.67
CA TRP A 132 -3.81 0.07 -5.17
C TRP A 132 -5.19 0.10 -5.84
N TRP A 133 -5.80 1.28 -5.95
CA TRP A 133 -7.10 1.41 -6.62
C TRP A 133 -7.02 1.08 -8.11
N SER A 134 -5.90 1.39 -8.78
CA SER A 134 -5.67 1.01 -10.17
C SER A 134 -5.58 -0.51 -10.33
N VAL A 135 -4.90 -1.21 -9.41
CA VAL A 135 -4.84 -2.69 -9.44
C VAL A 135 -6.25 -3.27 -9.29
N VAL A 136 -7.05 -2.77 -8.35
CA VAL A 136 -8.44 -3.23 -8.15
C VAL A 136 -9.31 -2.97 -9.38
N LEU A 137 -9.25 -1.75 -9.94
CA LEU A 137 -10.00 -1.38 -11.14
C LEU A 137 -9.63 -2.26 -12.33
N LEU A 138 -8.32 -2.50 -12.53
CA LEU A 138 -7.82 -3.37 -13.59
C LEU A 138 -8.26 -4.81 -13.40
N LEU A 139 -8.30 -5.32 -12.16
CA LEU A 139 -8.85 -6.66 -11.90
C LEU A 139 -10.34 -6.71 -12.22
N ALA A 140 -11.12 -5.72 -11.79
CA ALA A 140 -12.55 -5.66 -12.09
C ALA A 140 -12.80 -5.63 -13.60
N TYR A 141 -12.08 -4.77 -14.33
CA TYR A 141 -12.15 -4.70 -15.79
C TYR A 141 -11.73 -6.02 -16.44
N TYR A 142 -10.68 -6.67 -15.92
CA TYR A 142 -10.22 -7.97 -16.39
C TYR A 142 -11.30 -9.05 -16.25
N LEU A 143 -11.93 -9.15 -15.07
CA LEU A 143 -13.00 -10.11 -14.79
C LEU A 143 -14.23 -9.89 -15.67
N VAL A 144 -14.61 -8.63 -15.92
CA VAL A 144 -15.75 -8.30 -16.79
C VAL A 144 -15.44 -8.60 -18.26
N THR A 145 -14.22 -8.35 -18.71
CA THR A 145 -13.87 -8.44 -20.14
C THR A 145 -13.46 -9.85 -20.56
N TYR A 146 -12.71 -10.55 -19.71
CA TYR A 146 -12.12 -11.85 -20.02
C TYR A 146 -12.75 -13.02 -19.24
N GLY A 147 -13.74 -12.72 -18.39
CA GLY A 147 -14.48 -13.70 -17.61
C GLY A 147 -13.77 -14.16 -16.34
N ALA A 148 -14.61 -14.46 -15.34
CA ALA A 148 -14.34 -15.47 -14.34
C ALA A 148 -14.61 -16.87 -14.92
#